data_AF-A0A7C7BS29-F1
#
_entry.id   AF-A0A7C7BS29-F1
#
_cell.length_a   1.000
_cell.length_b   1.000
_cell.length_c   1.000
_cell.angle_alpha   90.00
_cell.angle_beta   90.00
_cell.angle_gamma   90.00
#
_symmetry.space_group_name_H-M   'P 1'
#
loop_
_entity.id
_entity.type
_entity.pdbx_description
1 polymer ?
#
loop_
_entity_poly.entity_id
_entity_poly.type
_entity_poly.pdbx_seq_one_letter_code
_entity_poly.pdbx_strand_id
1 'polypeptide(L)'
;MKKTPWDQVIARFLVRPLVNTGVRPNHITAVTLIMALSAGILFALNDLALNHWAAGIFVASRFLDHFDGELARLQGSETKFGYYFDYFVGGVGYAALFSGIGIGYWRGDLGAWGLILGFFGTFA
;
A
#
# COMPACT_ATOMS: atom_id res chain seq x y z
N MET A 1 -6.13 5.40 28.02
CA MET A 1 -5.40 4.27 27.42
C MET A 1 -5.87 4.12 25.98
N LYS A 2 -5.12 4.63 24.98
CA LYS A 2 -5.47 4.43 23.56
C LYS A 2 -5.31 2.95 23.25
N LYS A 3 -6.39 2.24 22.92
CA LYS A 3 -6.32 0.86 22.43
C LYS A 3 -5.54 0.90 21.11
N THR A 4 -4.38 0.25 21.07
CA THR A 4 -3.66 -0.01 19.83
C THR A 4 -4.58 -0.82 18.91
N PRO A 5 -4.80 -0.38 17.66
CA PRO A 5 -5.50 -1.15 16.64
C PRO A 5 -4.95 -2.59 16.53
N TRP A 6 -5.82 -3.57 16.24
CA TRP A 6 -5.46 -5.00 16.22
C TRP A 6 -4.38 -5.33 15.19
N ASP A 7 -4.40 -4.63 14.07
CA ASP A 7 -3.38 -4.61 13.03
C ASP A 7 -1.99 -4.27 13.58
N GLN A 8 -1.87 -3.26 14.46
CA GLN A 8 -0.59 -2.91 15.09
C GLN A 8 -0.08 -3.98 16.04
N VAL A 9 -0.98 -4.69 16.73
CA VAL A 9 -0.60 -5.78 17.64
C VAL A 9 -0.01 -6.96 16.86
N ILE A 10 -0.65 -7.33 15.76
CA ILE A 10 -0.18 -8.40 14.87
C ILE A 10 1.13 -7.99 14.17
N ALA A 11 1.21 -6.75 13.68
CA ALA A 11 2.41 -6.19 13.09
C ALA A 11 3.60 -6.27 14.07
N ARG A 12 3.42 -5.81 15.32
CA ARG A 12 4.47 -5.93 16.34
C ARG A 12 4.97 -7.35 16.55
N PHE A 13 4.08 -8.32 16.57
CA PHE A 13 4.46 -9.71 16.77
C PHE A 13 5.28 -10.24 15.59
N LEU A 14 4.89 -9.91 14.36
CA LEU A 14 5.56 -10.35 13.14
C LEU A 14 6.85 -9.60 12.83
N VAL A 15 6.99 -8.36 13.32
CA VAL A 15 8.18 -7.52 13.13
C VAL A 15 9.30 -7.87 14.13
N ARG A 16 8.97 -8.36 15.33
CA ARG A 16 9.94 -8.75 16.37
C ARG A 16 11.10 -9.65 15.89
N PRO A 17 10.89 -10.72 15.09
CA PRO A 17 11.98 -11.51 14.55
C PRO A 17 12.87 -10.73 13.57
N LEU A 18 12.31 -9.76 12.84
CA LEU A 18 13.02 -8.93 11.87
C LEU A 18 13.88 -7.84 12.53
N VAL A 19 13.60 -7.46 13.78
CA VAL A 19 14.37 -6.43 14.51
C VAL A 19 15.87 -6.76 14.58
N ASN A 20 16.21 -8.04 14.72
CA ASN A 20 17.60 -8.51 14.79
C ASN A 20 18.20 -8.87 13.40
N THR A 21 17.44 -8.67 12.33
CA THR A 21 17.93 -8.85 10.96
C THR A 21 18.43 -7.52 10.40
N GLY A 22 19.35 -7.54 9.43
CA GLY A 22 19.83 -6.32 8.75
C GLY A 22 18.78 -5.64 7.85
N VAL A 23 17.51 -6.05 7.94
CA VAL A 23 16.40 -5.47 7.19
C VAL A 23 16.07 -4.10 7.77
N ARG A 24 16.13 -3.07 6.90
CA ARG A 24 15.80 -1.69 7.25
C ARG A 24 14.33 -1.41 6.93
N PRO A 25 13.67 -0.49 7.64
CA PRO A 25 12.29 -0.06 7.36
C PRO A 25 12.08 0.28 5.88
N ASN A 26 13.00 1.02 5.27
CA ASN A 26 12.93 1.41 3.86
C ASN A 26 12.82 0.23 2.87
N HIS A 27 13.32 -0.96 3.21
CA HIS A 27 13.16 -2.14 2.35
C HIS A 27 11.71 -2.64 2.37
N ILE A 28 11.05 -2.58 3.53
CA ILE A 28 9.64 -2.95 3.68
C ILE A 28 8.79 -1.95 2.89
N THR A 29 9.03 -0.65 3.05
CA THR A 29 8.36 0.41 2.28
C THR A 29 8.55 0.24 0.76
N ALA A 30 9.74 -0.18 0.31
CA ALA A 30 9.96 -0.47 -1.11
C ALA A 30 9.15 -1.68 -1.60
N VAL A 31 9.00 -2.72 -0.78
CA VAL A 31 8.16 -3.88 -1.09
C VAL A 31 6.68 -3.48 -1.13
N THR A 32 6.20 -2.66 -0.19
CA THR A 32 4.81 -2.21 -0.19
C THR A 32 4.49 -1.37 -1.43
N LEU A 33 5.44 -0.54 -1.89
CA LEU A 33 5.33 0.19 -3.14
C LEU A 33 5.16 -0.76 -4.34
N ILE A 34 6.02 -1.77 -4.47
CA ILE A 34 5.95 -2.74 -5.58
C ILE A 34 4.60 -3.48 -5.57
N MET A 35 4.13 -3.89 -4.38
CA MET A 35 2.83 -4.55 -4.23
C MET A 35 1.68 -3.63 -4.64
N ALA A 36 1.68 -2.37 -4.19
CA ALA A 36 0.63 -1.41 -4.52
C ALA A 36 0.58 -1.09 -6.02
N LEU A 37 1.74 -0.91 -6.67
CA LEU A 37 1.82 -0.73 -8.12
C LEU A 37 1.32 -1.97 -8.88
N SER A 38 1.70 -3.17 -8.43
CA SER A 38 1.24 -4.42 -9.02
C SER A 38 -0.28 -4.58 -8.91
N ALA A 39 -0.86 -4.21 -7.76
CA ALA A 39 -2.31 -4.19 -7.58
C ALA A 39 -2.99 -3.20 -8.54
N GLY A 40 -2.46 -1.99 -8.69
CA GLY A 40 -2.97 -1.00 -9.65
C GLY A 40 -2.97 -1.51 -11.10
N ILE A 41 -1.90 -2.19 -11.51
CA ILE A 41 -1.81 -2.83 -12.83
C ILE A 41 -2.86 -3.93 -12.99
N LEU A 42 -3.04 -4.77 -11.97
CA LEU A 42 -4.05 -5.84 -12.00
C LEU A 42 -5.48 -5.29 -12.10
N PHE A 43 -5.79 -4.20 -11.37
CA PHE A 43 -7.08 -3.50 -11.51
C PHE A 43 -7.31 -2.95 -12.93
N ALA A 44 -6.24 -2.51 -13.60
CA ALA A 44 -6.34 -1.99 -14.96
C ALA A 44 -6.65 -3.07 -16.02
N LEU A 45 -6.40 -4.35 -15.72
CA LEU A 45 -6.70 -5.46 -16.64
C LEU A 45 -8.19 -5.79 -16.71
N ASN A 46 -8.98 -5.33 -15.74
CA ASN A 46 -10.44 -5.48 -15.67
C ASN A 46 -10.93 -6.94 -15.81
N ASP A 47 -10.20 -7.88 -15.18
CA ASP A 47 -10.63 -9.27 -15.05
C ASP A 47 -11.14 -9.53 -13.63
N LEU A 48 -12.22 -10.30 -13.49
CA LEU A 48 -12.85 -10.55 -12.20
C LEU A 48 -11.89 -11.25 -11.23
N ALA A 49 -11.15 -12.28 -11.67
CA ALA A 49 -10.23 -13.00 -10.80
C ALA A 49 -9.03 -12.12 -10.45
N LEU A 50 -8.49 -11.38 -11.42
CA LEU A 50 -7.37 -10.46 -11.18
C LEU A 50 -7.74 -9.31 -10.24
N ASN A 51 -8.98 -8.80 -10.29
CA ASN A 51 -9.45 -7.77 -9.37
C ASN A 51 -9.49 -8.25 -7.92
N HIS A 52 -9.87 -9.51 -7.67
CA HIS A 52 -9.82 -10.09 -6.32
C HIS A 52 -8.38 -10.22 -5.81
N TRP A 53 -7.46 -10.67 -6.67
CA TRP A 53 -6.03 -10.71 -6.33
C TRP A 53 -5.46 -9.31 -6.10
N ALA A 54 -5.82 -8.33 -6.94
CA ALA A 54 -5.41 -6.94 -6.80
C ALA A 54 -5.85 -6.36 -5.44
N ALA A 55 -7.11 -6.58 -5.07
CA ALA A 55 -7.64 -6.15 -3.77
C ALA A 55 -6.88 -6.82 -2.60
N GLY A 56 -6.63 -8.13 -2.69
CA GLY A 56 -5.86 -8.85 -1.68
C GLY A 56 -4.43 -8.33 -1.53
N ILE A 57 -3.73 -8.11 -2.66
CA ILE A 57 -2.36 -7.58 -2.67
C ILE A 57 -2.33 -6.15 -2.12
N PHE A 58 -3.29 -5.31 -2.49
CA PHE A 58 -3.37 -3.93 -2.00
C PHE A 58 -3.64 -3.86 -0.49
N VAL A 59 -4.56 -4.69 0.02
CA VAL A 59 -4.81 -4.78 1.47
C VAL A 59 -3.56 -5.27 2.20
N ALA A 60 -2.87 -6.28 1.65
CA ALA A 60 -1.63 -6.78 2.20
C ALA A 60 -0.51 -5.71 2.19
N SER A 61 -0.40 -4.90 1.13
CA SER A 61 0.60 -3.82 1.06
C SER A 61 0.32 -2.74 2.10
N ARG A 62 -0.95 -2.32 2.28
CA ARG A 62 -1.35 -1.37 3.33
C ARG A 62 -1.12 -1.91 4.74
N PHE A 63 -1.30 -3.22 4.92
CA PHE A 63 -0.99 -3.86 6.19
C PHE A 63 0.52 -3.85 6.46
N LEU A 64 1.35 -4.21 5.47
CA LEU A 64 2.82 -4.18 5.57
C LEU A 64 3.40 -2.78 5.77
N ASP A 65 2.72 -1.74 5.29
CA ASP A 65 3.09 -0.33 5.52
C ASP A 65 3.16 -0.03 7.02
N HIS A 66 2.22 -0.56 7.80
CA HIS A 66 2.23 -0.38 9.25
C HIS A 66 3.38 -1.13 9.95
N PHE A 67 3.99 -2.12 9.27
CA PHE A 67 5.09 -2.90 9.83
C PHE A 67 6.39 -2.11 9.80
N ASP A 68 6.63 -1.30 8.76
CA ASP A 68 7.86 -0.53 8.65
C ASP A 68 7.93 0.58 9.70
N GLY A 69 6.80 1.22 10.02
CA GLY A 69 6.67 2.23 11.06
C GLY A 69 6.84 1.64 12.46
N GLU A 70 6.25 0.47 12.72
CA GLU A 70 6.49 -0.23 13.99
C GLU A 70 7.93 -0.79 14.09
N LEU A 71 8.53 -1.24 12.98
CA LEU A 71 9.94 -1.66 12.95
C LEU A 71 10.88 -0.48 13.25
N ALA A 72 10.66 0.68 12.62
CA ALA A 72 11.45 1.89 12.85
C ALA A 72 11.37 2.34 14.32
N ARG A 73 10.17 2.27 14.92
CA ARG A 73 9.96 2.55 16.35
C ARG A 73 10.71 1.58 17.26
N LEU A 74 10.67 0.29 16.94
CA LEU A 74 11.33 -0.75 17.75
C LEU A 74 12.86 -0.71 17.61
N GLN A 75 13.38 -0.41 16.41
CA GLN A 75 14.83 -0.28 16.16
C GLN A 75 15.39 1.09 16.58
N GLY A 76 14.53 2.08 16.87
CA GLY A 76 14.96 3.45 17.14
C GLY A 76 15.60 4.14 15.93
N SER A 77 15.34 3.62 14.71
CA SER A 77 15.94 4.07 13.46
C SER A 77 15.02 4.97 12.65
N GLU A 78 14.11 5.69 13.32
CA GLU A 78 13.24 6.66 12.68
C GLU A 78 14.08 7.79 12.07
N THR A 79 13.94 8.00 10.76
CA THR A 79 14.61 9.09 10.05
C THR A 79 13.58 9.97 9.36
N LYS A 80 13.88 11.28 9.23
CA LYS A 80 13.02 12.18 8.45
C LYS A 80 12.82 11.68 7.02
N PHE A 81 13.87 11.13 6.40
CA PHE A 81 13.78 10.55 5.07
C PHE A 81 12.79 9.38 5.02
N GLY A 82 12.90 8.42 5.95
CA GLY A 82 11.99 7.28 6.02
C GLY A 82 10.52 7.71 6.19
N TYR A 83 10.27 8.71 7.03
CA TYR A 83 8.93 9.28 7.20
C TYR A 83 8.36 9.87 5.90
N TYR A 84 9.15 10.68 5.17
CA TYR A 84 8.69 11.22 3.88
C TYR A 84 8.55 10.14 2.81
N PHE A 85 9.41 9.12 2.83
CA PHE A 85 9.37 8.01 1.90
C PHE A 85 8.11 7.17 2.09
N ASP A 86 7.78 6.81 3.34
CA ASP A 86 6.54 6.12 3.71
C ASP A 86 5.30 6.92 3.27
N TYR A 87 5.25 8.21 3.62
CA TYR A 87 4.16 9.10 3.19
C TYR A 87 4.01 9.17 1.67
N PHE A 88 5.13 9.28 0.94
CA PHE A 88 5.13 9.31 -0.53
C PHE A 88 4.66 7.98 -1.12
N VAL A 89 5.14 6.84 -0.60
CA VAL A 89 4.76 5.51 -1.05
C VAL A 89 3.27 5.25 -0.81
N GLY A 90 2.73 5.68 0.34
CA GLY A 90 1.29 5.64 0.60
C GLY A 90 0.50 6.40 -0.46
N GLY A 91 0.89 7.64 -0.77
CA GLY A 91 0.27 8.46 -1.81
C GLY A 91 0.33 7.82 -3.21
N VAL A 92 1.50 7.31 -3.60
CA VAL A 92 1.68 6.59 -4.88
C VAL A 92 0.82 5.33 -4.92
N GLY A 93 0.67 4.62 -3.80
CA GLY A 93 -0.19 3.45 -3.69
C GLY A 93 -1.66 3.77 -3.96
N TYR A 94 -2.20 4.83 -3.33
CA TYR A 94 -3.56 5.30 -3.62
C TYR A 94 -3.71 5.77 -5.07
N ALA A 95 -2.73 6.51 -5.59
CA ALA A 95 -2.74 6.93 -6.98
C ALA A 95 -2.79 5.73 -7.94
N ALA A 96 -2.01 4.68 -7.68
CA ALA A 96 -2.00 3.46 -8.46
C ALA A 96 -3.32 2.69 -8.36
N LEU A 97 -3.93 2.62 -7.17
CA LEU A 97 -5.23 1.99 -6.96
C LEU A 97 -6.32 2.65 -7.81
N PHE A 98 -6.53 3.96 -7.63
CA PHE A 98 -7.63 4.67 -8.26
C PHE A 98 -7.42 4.81 -9.78
N SER A 99 -6.18 5.05 -10.21
CA SER A 99 -5.85 5.06 -11.64
C SER A 99 -6.07 3.68 -12.27
N GLY A 100 -5.67 2.61 -11.60
CA GLY A 100 -5.85 1.24 -12.06
C GLY A 100 -7.33 0.89 -12.26
N ILE A 101 -8.17 1.17 -11.25
CA ILE A 101 -9.62 0.97 -11.34
C ILE A 101 -10.21 1.81 -12.47
N GLY A 102 -9.84 3.09 -12.56
CA GLY A 102 -10.35 4.00 -13.59
C GLY A 102 -10.02 3.55 -15.02
N ILE A 103 -8.79 3.08 -15.25
CA ILE A 103 -8.35 2.53 -16.53
C ILE A 103 -9.10 1.23 -16.85
N GLY A 104 -9.24 0.33 -15.88
CA GLY A 104 -9.93 -0.96 -16.07
C GLY A 104 -11.37 -0.77 -16.56
N TYR A 105 -12.09 0.18 -15.98
CA TYR A 105 -13.48 0.46 -16.33
C TYR A 105 -13.67 1.44 -17.51
N TRP A 106 -12.60 1.99 -18.08
CA TRP A 106 -12.71 2.95 -19.20
C TRP A 106 -13.35 2.32 -20.44
N ARG A 107 -13.06 1.05 -20.73
CA ARG A 107 -13.65 0.34 -21.89
C ARG A 107 -15.00 -0.31 -21.60
N GLY A 108 -15.52 -0.18 -20.38
CA GLY A 108 -16.78 -0.78 -19.94
C GLY A 108 -17.86 0.28 -19.66
N ASP A 109 -18.72 -0.03 -18.69
CA ASP A 109 -19.95 0.74 -18.37
C ASP A 109 -19.69 2.21 -18.00
N LEU A 110 -18.51 2.53 -17.48
CA LEU A 110 -18.16 3.89 -17.07
C LEU A 110 -17.62 4.75 -18.23
N GLY A 111 -17.12 4.16 -19.32
CA GLY A 111 -16.56 4.94 -20.42
C GLY A 111 -15.50 5.95 -19.94
N ALA A 112 -15.53 7.16 -20.49
CA ALA A 112 -14.61 8.25 -20.09
C ALA A 112 -14.74 8.65 -18.60
N TRP A 113 -15.87 8.36 -17.94
CA TRP A 113 -16.03 8.65 -16.51
C TRP A 113 -15.12 7.80 -15.63
N GLY A 114 -14.75 6.59 -16.08
CA GLY A 114 -13.79 5.74 -15.35
C GLY A 114 -12.45 6.45 -15.16
N LEU A 115 -11.94 7.09 -16.21
CA LEU A 115 -10.69 7.86 -16.15
C LEU A 115 -10.81 9.10 -15.26
N ILE A 116 -11.92 9.84 -15.37
CA ILE A 116 -12.14 11.06 -14.60
C ILE A 116 -12.22 10.71 -13.10
N LEU A 117 -13.04 9.72 -12.74
CA LEU A 117 -13.19 9.28 -11.36
C LEU A 117 -11.90 8.67 -10.81
N GLY A 118 -11.17 7.90 -11.62
CA GLY A 118 -9.87 7.36 -11.25
C GLY A 118 -8.86 8.47 -10.95
N PHE A 119 -8.79 9.50 -11.79
CA PHE A 119 -7.92 10.66 -11.59
C PHE A 119 -8.28 11.45 -10.33
N PHE A 120 -9.56 11.78 -10.12
CA PHE A 120 -9.95 12.48 -8.89
C PHE A 120 -9.75 11.63 -7.64
N GLY A 121 -9.94 10.31 -7.74
CA GLY A 121 -9.69 9.37 -6.67
C GLY A 121 -8.24 9.38 -6.18
N THR A 122 -7.25 9.69 -7.05
CA THR A 122 -5.84 9.77 -6.61
C THR A 122 -5.58 10.90 -5.61
N PHE A 123 -6.50 11.86 -5.47
CA PHE A 123 -6.39 13.01 -4.57
C PHE A 123 -7.33 12.92 -3.35
N ALA A 124 -8.09 11.83 -3.20
CA ALA A 124 -9.01 11.61 -2.09
C ALA A 124 -8.28 11.08 -0.85
#